data_AF-A0AAW0VMU5-F1
#
_entry.id   AF-A0AAW0VMU5-F1
#
_cell.length_a   1.000
_cell.length_b   1.000
_cell.length_c   1.000
_cell.angle_alpha   90.00
_cell.angle_beta   90.00
_cell.angle_gamma   90.00
#
_symmetry.space_group_name_H-M   'P 1'
#
loop_
_entity.id
_entity.type
_entity.pdbx_description
1 polymer ?
#
loop_
_entity_poly.entity_id
_entity_poly.type
_entity_poly.pdbx_seq_one_letter_code
_entity_poly.pdbx_strand_id
1 'polypeptide(L)'
;QKVFSQSQGIIVDNWPVDDILVTTEESAEVRGPRGTVRANVVILCPGPWAGPLLAKLHVHIPLQVKRSSVLYWRIQDPAFTTTTFIDLQESSGYAYGLPELEYPGLVK
;
A
#
# COMPACT_ATOMS: atom_id res chain seq x y z
N GLN A 1 -11.44 8.17 -2.87
CA GLN A 1 -12.68 7.40 -2.66
C GLN A 1 -13.93 8.11 -3.18
N LYS A 2 -14.15 9.42 -2.91
CA LYS A 2 -15.35 10.16 -3.36
C LYS A 2 -15.66 10.00 -4.85
N VAL A 3 -14.65 10.09 -5.73
CA VAL A 3 -14.81 9.90 -7.18
C VAL A 3 -15.31 8.49 -7.54
N PHE A 4 -14.82 7.44 -6.87
CA PHE A 4 -15.22 6.06 -7.14
C PHE A 4 -16.70 5.82 -6.80
N SER A 5 -17.16 6.34 -5.66
CA SER A 5 -18.56 6.25 -5.27
C SER A 5 -19.48 7.11 -6.14
N GLN A 6 -19.02 8.27 -6.61
CA GLN A 6 -19.77 9.10 -7.57
C GLN A 6 -19.99 8.37 -8.90
N SER A 7 -19.05 7.51 -9.30
CA SER A 7 -19.17 6.63 -10.45
C SER A 7 -19.91 5.31 -10.13
N GLN A 8 -20.75 5.29 -9.09
CA GLN A 8 -21.55 4.13 -8.65
C GLN A 8 -20.74 2.93 -8.13
N GLY A 9 -19.44 3.11 -7.86
CA GLY A 9 -18.61 2.10 -7.23
C GLY A 9 -19.00 1.86 -5.77
N ILE A 10 -19.06 0.60 -5.36
CA ILE A 10 -19.37 0.20 -3.99
C ILE A 10 -18.07 -0.03 -3.22
N ILE A 11 -17.91 0.66 -2.09
CA ILE A 11 -16.78 0.48 -1.18
C ILE A 11 -17.22 -0.41 -0.03
N VAL A 12 -16.47 -1.49 0.21
CA VAL A 12 -16.72 -2.46 1.27
C VAL A 12 -15.53 -2.47 2.22
N ASP A 13 -15.52 -1.53 3.17
CA ASP A 13 -14.49 -1.45 4.21
C ASP A 13 -14.71 -2.48 5.33
N ASN A 14 -13.67 -2.73 6.14
CA ASN A 14 -13.67 -3.71 7.23
C ASN A 14 -14.06 -5.12 6.79
N TRP A 15 -13.65 -5.50 5.57
CA TRP A 15 -13.87 -6.82 5.01
C TRP A 15 -12.53 -7.37 4.50
N PRO A 16 -11.72 -7.97 5.41
CA PRO A 16 -10.48 -8.58 4.99
C PRO A 16 -10.79 -9.76 4.06
N VAL A 17 -10.13 -9.79 2.91
CA VAL A 17 -10.18 -10.91 1.98
C VAL A 17 -9.32 -12.04 2.53
N ASP A 18 -9.90 -13.22 2.71
CA ASP A 18 -9.21 -14.40 3.26
C ASP A 18 -8.80 -15.41 2.18
N ASP A 19 -9.55 -15.45 1.07
CA ASP A 19 -9.32 -16.37 -0.04
C ASP A 19 -9.82 -15.82 -1.38
N ILE A 20 -9.22 -16.32 -2.46
CA ILE A 20 -9.63 -16.01 -3.83
C ILE A 20 -9.62 -17.30 -4.64
N LEU A 21 -10.74 -17.62 -5.28
CA LEU A 21 -10.88 -18.79 -6.12
C LEU A 21 -11.19 -18.37 -7.56
N VAL A 22 -10.42 -18.90 -8.50
CA VAL A 22 -10.76 -18.80 -9.92
C VAL A 22 -11.64 -19.99 -10.27
N THR A 23 -12.87 -19.72 -10.69
CA THR A 23 -13.85 -20.76 -11.05
C THR A 23 -13.66 -21.18 -12.51
N THR A 24 -14.22 -22.33 -12.87
CA THR A 24 -14.22 -22.85 -14.25
C THR A 24 -15.10 -22.05 -15.21
N GLU A 25 -15.91 -21.12 -14.70
CA GLU A 25 -16.87 -20.31 -15.46
C GLU A 25 -16.34 -18.90 -15.82
N GLU A 26 -15.01 -18.75 -15.97
CA GLU A 26 -14.36 -17.46 -16.27
C GLU A 26 -14.66 -16.34 -15.25
N SER A 27 -15.02 -16.72 -14.03
CA SER A 27 -15.29 -15.79 -12.93
C SER A 27 -14.43 -16.10 -11.72
N ALA A 28 -14.12 -15.09 -10.93
CA ALA A 28 -13.39 -15.22 -9.68
C ALA A 28 -14.32 -14.93 -8.49
N GLU A 29 -14.18 -15.74 -7.44
CA GLU A 29 -14.81 -15.53 -6.14
C GLU A 29 -13.79 -14.92 -5.18
N VAL A 30 -14.13 -13.77 -4.61
CA VAL A 30 -13.39 -13.14 -3.51
C VAL A 30 -14.15 -13.42 -2.22
N ARG A 31 -13.50 -14.04 -1.25
CA ARG A 31 -14.14 -14.46 0.00
C ARG A 31 -13.65 -13.61 1.17
N GLY A 32 -14.52 -13.49 2.17
CA GLY A 32 -14.20 -12.85 3.43
C GLY A 32 -15.26 -13.17 4.49
N PRO A 33 -15.10 -12.67 5.73
CA PRO A 33 -15.93 -13.08 6.87
C PRO A 33 -17.40 -12.69 6.74
N ARG A 34 -17.73 -11.75 5.85
CA ARG A 34 -19.11 -11.29 5.61
C ARG A 34 -19.74 -11.86 4.33
N GLY A 35 -19.11 -12.84 3.68
CA GLY A 35 -19.65 -13.51 2.49
C GLY A 35 -18.68 -13.57 1.32
N THR A 36 -19.23 -13.65 0.12
CA THR A 36 -18.47 -13.82 -1.14
C THR A 36 -18.91 -12.79 -2.17
N VAL A 37 -17.95 -12.23 -2.89
CA VAL A 37 -18.19 -11.37 -4.06
C VAL A 37 -17.71 -12.11 -5.31
N ARG A 38 -18.53 -12.13 -6.36
CA ARG A 38 -18.17 -12.72 -7.66
C ARG A 38 -17.92 -11.62 -8.69
N ALA A 39 -16.87 -11.78 -9.49
CA ALA A 39 -16.55 -10.86 -10.57
C ALA A 39 -15.81 -11.59 -11.70
N ASN A 40 -15.99 -11.13 -12.93
CA ASN A 40 -15.25 -11.68 -14.09
C ASN A 40 -13.76 -11.32 -14.03
N VAL A 41 -13.43 -10.17 -13.42
CA VAL A 41 -12.06 -9.69 -13.27
C VAL A 41 -11.85 -9.21 -11.83
N VAL A 42 -10.76 -9.64 -11.22
CA VAL A 42 -10.33 -9.20 -9.89
C VAL A 42 -8.97 -8.53 -10.02
N ILE A 43 -8.89 -7.27 -9.58
CA ILE A 43 -7.66 -6.50 -9.54
C ILE A 43 -7.12 -6.53 -8.11
N LEU A 44 -5.90 -7.03 -7.94
CA LEU A 44 -5.27 -7.17 -6.62
C LEU A 44 -4.35 -5.99 -6.32
N CYS A 45 -4.75 -5.16 -5.35
CA CYS A 45 -3.91 -4.10 -4.78
C CYS A 45 -3.73 -4.25 -3.25
N PRO A 46 -3.36 -5.44 -2.71
CA PRO A 46 -3.37 -5.71 -1.27
C PRO A 46 -2.13 -5.17 -0.51
N GLY A 47 -1.26 -4.38 -1.15
CA GLY A 47 -0.09 -3.79 -0.49
C GLY A 47 0.81 -4.85 0.19
N PRO A 48 1.21 -4.66 1.47
CA PRO A 48 2.05 -5.62 2.21
C PRO A 48 1.46 -7.04 2.35
N TRP A 49 0.15 -7.22 2.17
CA TRP A 49 -0.52 -8.52 2.23
C TRP A 49 -0.50 -9.29 0.90
N ALA A 50 0.14 -8.74 -0.14
CA ALA A 50 0.22 -9.38 -1.46
C ALA A 50 0.81 -10.79 -1.44
N GLY A 51 1.90 -11.01 -0.70
CA GLY A 51 2.54 -12.33 -0.64
C GLY A 51 1.60 -13.42 -0.13
N PRO A 52 1.05 -13.31 1.10
CA PRO A 52 0.09 -14.28 1.63
C PRO A 52 -1.16 -14.46 0.77
N LEU A 53 -1.70 -13.40 0.17
CA LEU A 53 -2.90 -13.49 -0.66
C LEU A 53 -2.63 -14.19 -1.99
N LEU A 54 -1.53 -13.87 -2.67
CA LEU A 54 -1.14 -14.51 -3.94
C LEU A 54 -0.78 -15.98 -3.76
N ALA A 55 -0.25 -16.37 -2.60
CA ALA A 55 0.02 -17.76 -2.28
C ALA A 55 -1.28 -18.62 -2.29
N LYS A 56 -2.45 -18.05 -2.01
CA LYS A 56 -3.75 -18.73 -2.15
C LYS A 56 -4.08 -19.10 -3.59
N LEU A 57 -3.54 -18.32 -4.54
CA LEU A 57 -3.64 -18.54 -5.98
C LEU A 57 -2.46 -19.37 -6.52
N HIS A 58 -1.61 -19.93 -5.66
CA HIS A 58 -0.37 -20.63 -6.02
C HIS A 58 0.63 -19.75 -6.78
N VAL A 59 0.53 -18.42 -6.64
CA VAL A 59 1.47 -17.46 -7.20
C VAL A 59 2.47 -17.07 -6.11
N HIS A 60 3.72 -17.50 -6.29
CA HIS A 60 4.80 -17.21 -5.36
C HIS A 60 5.73 -16.16 -5.95
N ILE A 61 5.74 -14.98 -5.34
CA ILE A 61 6.66 -13.90 -5.67
C ILE A 61 7.53 -13.56 -4.44
N PRO A 62 8.83 -13.25 -4.63
CA PRO A 62 9.78 -13.03 -3.53
C PRO A 62 9.60 -11.64 -2.90
N LEU A 63 8.43 -11.39 -2.32
CA LEU A 63 8.13 -10.12 -1.64
C LEU A 63 8.70 -10.09 -0.23
N GLN A 64 9.37 -9.00 0.11
CA GLN A 64 9.83 -8.70 1.45
C GLN A 64 9.20 -7.39 1.95
N VAL A 65 8.35 -7.49 2.98
CA VAL A 65 7.79 -6.30 3.63
C VAL A 65 8.89 -5.65 4.47
N LYS A 66 9.20 -4.38 4.19
CA LYS A 66 10.13 -3.58 4.98
C LYS A 66 9.37 -2.47 5.68
N ARG A 67 9.62 -2.31 6.98
CA ARG A 67 9.13 -1.15 7.75
C ARG A 67 10.05 0.03 7.49
N SER A 68 9.50 1.14 7.03
CA SER A 68 10.22 2.42 6.95
C SER A 68 9.55 3.38 7.92
N SER A 69 10.31 3.86 8.90
CA SER A 69 9.84 4.89 9.84
C SER A 69 10.21 6.25 9.26
N VAL A 70 9.23 7.14 9.21
CA VAL A 70 9.41 8.53 8.78
C VAL A 70 9.21 9.41 10.00
N LEU A 71 10.13 10.34 10.21
CA LEU A 71 10.11 11.28 11.32
C LEU A 71 10.07 12.69 10.73
N TYR A 72 9.42 13.60 11.45
CA TYR A 72 9.32 15.01 11.08
C TYR A 72 9.82 15.84 12.24
N TRP A 73 10.71 16.78 11.95
CA TRP A 73 11.31 17.68 12.93
C TRP A 73 11.00 19.12 12.58
N ARG A 74 10.75 19.94 13.61
CA ARG A 74 10.61 21.38 13.42
C ARG A 74 11.93 21.98 12.95
N ILE A 75 11.85 22.79 11.90
CA ILE A 75 12.98 23.59 11.43
C ILE A 75 13.34 24.60 12.53
N GLN A 76 14.58 24.53 13.01
CA GLN A 76 15.09 25.46 14.02
C GLN A 76 15.72 26.70 13.39
N ASP A 77 16.46 26.50 12.30
CA ASP A 77 17.09 27.57 11.54
C ASP A 77 16.36 27.73 10.19
N PRO A 78 15.71 28.87 9.92
CA PRO A 78 15.07 29.14 8.62
C PRO A 78 16.05 29.14 7.44
N ALA A 79 17.36 29.27 7.68
CA ALA A 79 18.39 29.13 6.64
C ALA A 79 18.70 27.65 6.31
N PHE A 80 18.14 26.70 7.06
CA PHE A 80 18.29 25.27 6.80
C PHE A 80 17.49 24.88 5.55
N THR A 81 18.15 24.95 4.40
CA THR A 81 17.64 24.41 3.15
C THR A 81 18.01 22.94 3.05
N THR A 82 17.12 22.03 3.43
CA THR A 82 17.32 20.63 3.09
C THR A 82 17.00 20.44 1.60
N THR A 83 17.90 19.81 0.87
CA THR A 83 17.62 19.33 -0.49
C THR A 83 17.12 17.90 -0.40
N THR A 84 16.19 17.49 -1.26
CA THR A 84 15.79 16.08 -1.35
C THR A 84 17.02 15.20 -1.60
N PHE A 85 17.28 14.25 -0.71
CA PHE A 85 18.39 13.30 -0.85
C PHE A 85 17.93 11.88 -0.52
N ILE A 86 18.67 10.90 -1.05
CA ILE A 86 18.55 9.49 -0.68
C ILE A 86 19.96 9.02 -0.33
N ASP A 87 20.13 8.52 0.89
CA ASP A 87 21.34 7.82 1.31
C ASP A 87 21.19 6.32 1.06
N LEU A 88 22.09 5.80 0.24
CA LEU A 88 22.15 4.40 -0.19
C LEU A 88 23.28 3.61 0.52
N GLN A 89 24.09 4.26 1.35
CA GLN A 89 25.26 3.65 1.98
C GLN A 89 24.94 2.92 3.29
N GLU A 90 23.75 3.14 3.83
CA GLU A 90 23.25 2.49 5.04
C GLU A 90 23.03 0.98 4.81
N SER A 91 23.75 0.16 5.58
CA SER A 91 23.60 -1.31 5.55
C SER A 91 22.27 -1.79 6.16
N SER A 92 21.59 -0.92 6.91
CA SER A 92 20.35 -1.21 7.63
C SER A 92 19.07 -0.79 6.87
N GLY A 93 19.19 0.03 5.81
CA GLY A 93 18.06 0.55 5.06
C GLY A 93 18.44 1.72 4.14
N TYR A 94 17.45 2.36 3.52
CA TYR A 94 17.66 3.61 2.80
C TYR A 94 17.15 4.76 3.66
N ALA A 95 17.97 5.79 3.87
CA ALA A 95 17.52 7.04 4.47
C ALA A 95 17.22 8.05 3.37
N TYR A 96 16.25 8.94 3.59
CA TYR A 96 15.97 10.02 2.65
C TYR A 96 15.42 11.21 3.41
N GLY A 97 15.83 12.40 3.00
CA GLY A 97 15.35 13.66 3.56
C GLY A 97 14.48 14.40 2.56
N LEU A 98 13.44 15.07 3.04
CA LEU A 98 12.57 15.92 2.23
C LEU A 98 12.39 17.30 2.90
N PRO A 99 12.39 18.40 2.13
CA PRO A 99 12.10 19.73 2.65
C PRO A 99 10.65 19.89 3.12
N GLU A 100 10.37 21.02 3.77
CA GLU A 100 9.06 21.43 4.29
C GLU A 100 7.96 21.64 3.23
N LEU A 101 8.17 21.17 2.00
CA LEU A 101 7.20 21.24 0.91
C LEU A 101 5.97 20.38 1.17
N GLU A 102 6.14 19.21 1.81
CA GLU A 102 5.02 18.34 2.17
C GLU A 102 4.29 18.88 3.41
N TYR A 103 5.04 19.35 4.42
CA TYR A 103 4.52 19.93 5.66
C TYR A 103 5.28 21.22 6.04
N PRO A 104 4.68 22.41 5.89
CA PRO A 104 5.34 23.68 6.22
C PRO A 104 5.85 23.73 7.67
N GLY A 105 7.10 24.17 7.85
CA GLY A 105 7.79 24.26 9.15
C GLY A 105 8.37 22.94 9.67
N LEU A 106 8.18 21.82 8.96
CA LEU A 106 8.70 20.51 9.32
C LEU A 106 9.61 19.96 8.22
N VAL A 107 10.79 19.49 8.61
CA VAL A 107 11.68 18.71 7.75
C VAL A 107 11.54 17.22 8.06
N LYS A 108 11.67 16.41 7.02
CA LYS A 108 11.72 14.95 7.11
C LYS A 108 13.13 14.44 6.89
#